data_AF-A0A9W6ZQB7-F1
#
_entry.id   AF-A0A9W6ZQB7-F1
#
_cell.length_a   1.000
_cell.length_b   1.000
_cell.length_c   1.000
_cell.angle_alpha   90.00
_cell.angle_beta   90.00
_cell.angle_gamma   90.00
#
_symmetry.space_group_name_H-M   'P 1'
#
loop_
_entity.id
_entity.type
_entity.pdbx_description
1 polymer ?
#
loop_
_entity_poly.entity_id
_entity_poly.type
_entity_poly.pdbx_seq_one_letter_code
_entity_poly.pdbx_strand_id
1 'polypeptide(L)'
;MIPLILGVHTKFYNKLNAVLMKWLKSSPPPEYFTANFITYGRTMLLYPALFFWWCVGGADGGGRFFSLIVAMIVVLVDFGDFLDGVLARYWIEQKKKTKQNEDKNKNKSSPNPTNSCAQLNQSYGAYIEAVLDKAFVMPLWIYSISTLTFTSWLAVLISFTILFSLITIEGYSAFVRTRSYFLQNGGAPMEVVEEGGGEEEKTVGGEVEKFREVFMGGSLKRNGFSSSGGVKADSVGKCKQTLEMMGTVMFVGFGGGGRILGLFVLNLAVPMAYESVSRKVKKRVVLVGVDEKDHSKLVANLQLLNSVTTICSELWVACGKASAFSHVKGVDATIEQLPEKVDVDYLDDIGADFYLVEAGGEKLRDVEDDVFAAGRCIVVGKDSRGRITREKNKKE
;
A
#
# COMPACT_ATOMS: atom_id res chain seq x y z
N MET A 1 -15.13 -3.00 -21.32
CA MET A 1 -15.77 -3.79 -20.24
C MET A 1 -15.31 -3.35 -18.84
N ILE A 2 -14.01 -3.32 -18.53
CA ILE A 2 -13.48 -2.93 -17.21
C ILE A 2 -14.01 -1.57 -16.69
N PRO A 3 -14.03 -0.46 -17.47
CA PRO A 3 -14.54 0.83 -16.97
C PRO A 3 -16.02 0.80 -16.56
N LEU A 4 -16.83 -0.02 -17.25
CA LEU A 4 -18.25 -0.16 -16.94
C LEU A 4 -18.45 -0.88 -15.61
N ILE A 5 -17.74 -2.00 -15.40
CA ILE A 5 -17.79 -2.75 -14.14
C ILE A 5 -17.32 -1.87 -12.97
N LEU A 6 -16.20 -1.16 -13.14
CA LEU A 6 -15.67 -0.23 -12.15
C LEU A 6 -16.67 0.88 -11.81
N GLY A 7 -17.37 1.43 -12.82
CA GLY A 7 -18.38 2.46 -12.62
C GLY A 7 -19.58 1.98 -11.78
N VAL A 8 -20.07 0.77 -12.04
CA VAL A 8 -21.16 0.16 -11.26
C VAL A 8 -20.70 -0.15 -9.84
N HIS A 9 -19.54 -0.80 -9.71
CA HIS A 9 -18.93 -1.15 -8.42
C HIS A 9 -18.74 0.07 -7.52
N THR A 10 -18.15 1.15 -8.06
CA THR A 10 -17.91 2.40 -7.32
C THR A 10 -19.20 3.04 -6.83
N LYS A 11 -20.25 3.07 -7.67
CA LYS A 11 -21.57 3.60 -7.27
C LYS A 11 -22.20 2.78 -6.16
N PHE A 12 -22.14 1.45 -6.25
CA PHE A 12 -22.64 0.54 -5.22
C PHE A 12 -21.89 0.74 -3.90
N TYR A 13 -20.55 0.71 -3.93
CA TYR A 13 -19.70 0.87 -2.75
C TYR A 13 -19.92 2.21 -2.05
N ASN A 14 -20.06 3.31 -2.80
CA ASN A 14 -20.31 4.63 -2.22
C ASN A 14 -21.68 4.69 -1.49
N LYS A 15 -22.73 4.08 -2.07
CA LYS A 15 -24.04 3.99 -1.43
C LYS A 15 -23.99 3.14 -0.17
N LEU A 16 -23.40 1.95 -0.24
CA LEU A 16 -23.26 1.05 0.90
C LEU A 16 -22.45 1.71 2.04
N ASN A 17 -21.37 2.42 1.70
CA ASN A 17 -20.53 3.11 2.67
C ASN A 17 -21.30 4.23 3.37
N ALA A 18 -22.13 4.97 2.63
CA ALA A 18 -22.99 6.00 3.22
C ALA A 18 -24.02 5.41 4.19
N VAL A 19 -24.64 4.28 3.84
CA VAL A 19 -25.61 3.58 4.69
C VAL A 19 -24.95 3.06 5.97
N LEU A 20 -23.82 2.34 5.86
CA LEU A 20 -23.12 1.81 7.03
C LEU A 20 -22.56 2.91 7.92
N MET A 21 -22.01 3.98 7.33
CA MET A 21 -21.49 5.11 8.11
C MET A 21 -22.63 5.84 8.85
N LYS A 22 -23.80 5.98 8.24
CA LYS A 22 -24.99 6.53 8.90
C LYS A 22 -25.41 5.66 10.09
N TRP A 23 -25.42 4.34 9.89
CA TRP A 23 -25.78 3.37 10.93
C TRP A 23 -24.78 3.37 12.11
N LEU A 24 -23.47 3.37 11.83
CA LEU A 24 -22.43 3.47 12.87
C LEU A 24 -22.50 4.78 13.66
N LYS A 25 -22.92 5.88 13.02
CA LYS A 25 -23.12 7.17 13.70
C LYS A 25 -24.37 7.17 14.59
N SER A 26 -25.43 6.47 14.21
CA SER A 26 -26.64 6.34 15.05
C SER A 26 -26.47 5.35 16.20
N SER A 27 -25.61 4.34 16.02
CA SER A 27 -25.36 3.30 17.01
C SER A 27 -23.85 3.05 17.11
N PRO A 28 -23.13 3.89 17.88
CA PRO A 28 -21.68 3.77 18.04
C PRO A 28 -21.30 2.35 18.48
N PRO A 29 -20.39 1.68 17.76
CA PRO A 29 -19.91 0.38 18.20
C PRO A 29 -19.05 0.52 19.48
N PRO A 30 -18.92 -0.55 20.28
CA PRO A 30 -18.04 -0.54 21.45
C PRO A 30 -16.58 -0.38 21.02
N GLU A 31 -15.74 0.19 21.90
CA GLU A 31 -14.34 0.56 21.56
C GLU A 31 -13.45 -0.60 21.12
N TYR A 32 -13.73 -1.82 21.60
CA TYR A 32 -13.01 -3.03 21.19
C TYR A 32 -13.36 -3.50 19.78
N PHE A 33 -14.48 -3.04 19.22
CA PHE A 33 -14.90 -3.35 17.85
C PHE A 33 -14.10 -2.47 16.88
N THR A 34 -12.92 -2.96 16.53
CA THR A 34 -11.93 -2.31 15.66
C THR A 34 -11.88 -2.97 14.28
N ALA A 35 -11.26 -2.32 13.30
CA ALA A 35 -11.04 -2.91 11.98
C ALA A 35 -10.29 -4.25 12.07
N ASN A 36 -9.20 -4.29 12.85
CA ASN A 36 -8.43 -5.51 13.09
C ASN A 36 -9.28 -6.64 13.68
N PHE A 37 -10.20 -6.33 14.60
CA PHE A 37 -11.11 -7.35 15.17
C PHE A 37 -11.94 -8.04 14.08
N ILE A 38 -12.49 -7.26 13.15
CA ILE A 38 -13.24 -7.81 12.01
C ILE A 38 -12.31 -8.60 11.09
N THR A 39 -11.11 -8.07 10.78
CA THR A 39 -10.10 -8.75 9.96
C THR A 39 -9.70 -10.13 10.52
N TYR A 40 -9.52 -10.25 11.83
CA TYR A 40 -9.25 -11.55 12.46
C TYR A 40 -10.48 -12.44 12.43
N GLY A 41 -11.66 -11.89 12.73
CA GLY A 41 -12.93 -12.62 12.72
C GLY A 41 -13.22 -13.25 11.34
N ARG A 42 -13.08 -12.48 10.26
CA ARG A 42 -13.27 -12.99 8.88
C ARG A 42 -12.27 -14.08 8.52
N THR A 43 -11.02 -13.96 8.98
CA THR A 43 -9.98 -14.97 8.72
C THR A 43 -10.31 -16.28 9.42
N MET A 44 -10.81 -16.21 10.66
CA MET A 44 -11.22 -17.41 11.41
C MET A 44 -12.37 -18.16 10.75
N LEU A 45 -13.18 -17.51 9.91
CA LEU A 45 -14.22 -18.16 9.11
C LEU A 45 -13.66 -19.08 8.02
N LEU A 46 -12.35 -19.08 7.75
CA LEU A 46 -11.71 -20.03 6.83
C LEU A 46 -11.91 -21.47 7.30
N TYR A 47 -11.72 -21.74 8.60
CA TYR A 47 -11.82 -23.07 9.16
C TYR A 47 -13.21 -23.69 8.99
N PRO A 48 -14.32 -23.04 9.40
CA PRO A 48 -15.65 -23.58 9.14
C PRO A 48 -15.95 -23.66 7.64
N ALA A 49 -15.48 -22.71 6.82
CA ALA A 49 -15.66 -22.80 5.37
C ALA A 49 -15.01 -24.06 4.78
N LEU A 50 -13.75 -24.34 5.10
CA LEU A 50 -13.06 -25.55 4.65
C LEU A 50 -13.67 -26.83 5.23
N PHE A 51 -14.07 -26.82 6.50
CA PHE A 51 -14.73 -27.95 7.14
C PHE A 51 -16.04 -28.31 6.43
N PHE A 52 -16.93 -27.33 6.23
CA PHE A 52 -18.20 -27.58 5.53
C PHE A 52 -17.94 -27.95 4.06
N TRP A 53 -16.95 -27.35 3.41
CA TRP A 53 -16.58 -27.71 2.05
C TRP A 53 -16.04 -29.13 1.94
N TRP A 54 -15.30 -29.61 2.95
CA TRP A 54 -14.89 -31.01 3.04
C TRP A 54 -16.07 -31.95 3.22
N CYS A 55 -17.06 -31.57 4.04
CA CYS A 55 -18.31 -32.34 4.18
C CYS A 55 -19.12 -32.43 2.87
N VAL A 56 -18.96 -31.49 1.93
CA VAL A 56 -19.60 -31.57 0.60
C VAL A 56 -19.12 -32.79 -0.19
N GLY A 57 -17.82 -33.13 -0.07
CA GLY A 57 -17.20 -34.23 -0.82
C GLY A 57 -17.54 -35.64 -0.29
N GLY A 58 -18.19 -35.74 0.87
CA GLY A 58 -18.33 -37.02 1.59
C GLY A 58 -19.67 -37.75 1.47
N ALA A 59 -20.72 -37.18 0.86
CA ALA A 59 -22.04 -37.83 0.85
C ALA A 59 -22.92 -37.47 -0.35
N ASP A 60 -23.38 -38.50 -1.08
CA ASP A 60 -24.16 -38.50 -2.33
C ASP A 60 -25.58 -37.86 -2.27
N GLY A 61 -25.83 -36.89 -1.38
CA GLY A 61 -27.11 -36.18 -1.33
C GLY A 61 -27.15 -34.92 -0.49
N GLY A 62 -26.25 -34.77 0.49
CA GLY A 62 -26.19 -33.61 1.40
C GLY A 62 -25.34 -32.44 0.90
N GLY A 63 -24.57 -32.63 -0.18
CA GLY A 63 -23.54 -31.67 -0.60
C GLY A 63 -24.03 -30.26 -0.88
N ARG A 64 -25.26 -30.10 -1.42
CA ARG A 64 -25.78 -28.76 -1.79
C ARG A 64 -25.99 -27.84 -0.60
N PHE A 65 -26.46 -28.36 0.53
CA PHE A 65 -26.68 -27.55 1.73
C PHE A 65 -25.36 -27.02 2.28
N PHE A 66 -24.34 -27.88 2.40
CA PHE A 66 -23.03 -27.46 2.84
C PHE A 66 -22.35 -26.52 1.84
N SER A 67 -22.51 -26.73 0.53
CA SER A 67 -22.03 -25.77 -0.49
C SER A 67 -22.65 -24.37 -0.31
N LEU A 68 -23.95 -24.30 -0.03
CA LEU A 68 -24.63 -23.04 0.26
C LEU A 68 -24.10 -22.38 1.53
N ILE A 69 -23.81 -23.16 2.59
CA ILE A 69 -23.18 -22.63 3.80
C ILE A 69 -21.81 -22.02 3.49
N VAL A 70 -20.96 -22.73 2.73
CA VAL A 70 -19.64 -22.21 2.35
C VAL A 70 -19.78 -20.92 1.55
N ALA A 71 -20.72 -20.88 0.59
CA ALA A 71 -21.02 -19.67 -0.17
C ALA A 71 -21.49 -18.51 0.72
N MET A 72 -22.36 -18.76 1.71
CA MET A 72 -22.77 -17.75 2.69
C MET A 72 -21.60 -17.26 3.53
N ILE A 73 -20.69 -18.15 3.93
CA ILE A 73 -19.47 -17.76 4.66
C ILE A 73 -18.60 -16.84 3.77
N VAL A 74 -18.40 -17.17 2.49
CA VAL A 74 -17.64 -16.30 1.57
C VAL A 74 -18.30 -14.93 1.43
N VAL A 75 -19.63 -14.86 1.28
CA VAL A 75 -20.37 -13.58 1.25
C VAL A 75 -20.17 -12.80 2.56
N LEU A 76 -20.24 -13.47 3.71
CA LEU A 76 -20.04 -12.84 5.02
C LEU A 76 -18.62 -12.29 5.17
N VAL A 77 -17.61 -12.99 4.65
CA VAL A 77 -16.21 -12.54 4.66
C VAL A 77 -16.02 -11.32 3.76
N ASP A 78 -16.59 -11.31 2.56
CA ASP A 78 -16.56 -10.14 1.65
C ASP A 78 -17.25 -8.92 2.29
N PHE A 79 -18.40 -9.13 2.94
CA PHE A 79 -19.06 -8.07 3.69
C PHE A 79 -18.24 -7.59 4.89
N GLY A 80 -17.55 -8.49 5.59
CA GLY A 80 -16.61 -8.17 6.66
C GLY A 80 -15.48 -7.26 6.20
N ASP A 81 -14.89 -7.55 5.03
CA ASP A 81 -13.88 -6.71 4.37
C ASP A 81 -14.39 -5.34 3.95
N PHE A 82 -15.66 -5.25 3.63
CA PHE A 82 -16.27 -3.94 3.46
C PHE A 82 -16.38 -3.18 4.79
N LEU A 83 -16.87 -3.87 5.83
CA LEU A 83 -17.20 -3.29 7.12
C LEU A 83 -15.96 -2.79 7.88
N ASP A 84 -14.84 -3.51 7.85
CA ASP A 84 -13.61 -3.10 8.55
C ASP A 84 -13.06 -1.76 8.03
N GLY A 85 -13.13 -1.54 6.71
CA GLY A 85 -12.74 -0.28 6.08
C GLY A 85 -13.66 0.88 6.45
N VAL A 86 -14.97 0.65 6.61
CA VAL A 86 -15.92 1.66 7.10
C VAL A 86 -15.64 1.99 8.56
N LEU A 87 -15.41 0.97 9.38
CA LEU A 87 -15.14 1.09 10.80
C LEU A 87 -13.82 1.83 11.08
N ALA A 88 -12.77 1.57 10.29
CA ALA A 88 -11.52 2.31 10.34
C ALA A 88 -11.74 3.82 10.12
N ARG A 89 -12.53 4.18 9.09
CA ARG A 89 -12.87 5.59 8.78
C ARG A 89 -13.69 6.23 9.90
N TYR A 90 -14.64 5.49 10.46
CA TYR A 90 -15.45 5.94 11.59
C TYR A 90 -14.57 6.31 12.79
N TRP A 91 -13.66 5.42 13.21
CA TRP A 91 -12.77 5.68 14.35
C TRP A 91 -11.78 6.81 14.10
N ILE A 92 -11.31 7.00 12.86
CA ILE A 92 -10.50 8.17 12.49
C ILE A 92 -11.30 9.47 12.65
N GLU A 93 -12.57 9.50 12.23
CA GLU A 93 -13.44 10.68 12.39
C GLU A 93 -13.67 10.99 13.88
N GLN A 94 -13.92 9.97 14.71
CA GLN A 94 -14.11 10.15 16.15
C GLN A 94 -12.85 10.68 16.84
N LYS A 95 -11.68 10.10 16.55
CA LYS A 95 -10.40 10.60 17.10
C LYS A 95 -10.12 12.06 16.73
N LYS A 96 -10.49 12.49 15.51
CA LYS A 96 -10.36 13.89 15.08
C LYS A 96 -11.27 14.81 15.88
N LYS A 97 -12.52 14.42 16.14
CA LYS A 97 -13.47 15.20 16.96
C LYS A 97 -12.99 15.33 18.41
N THR A 98 -12.51 14.24 19.01
CA THR A 98 -11.96 14.27 20.37
C THR A 98 -10.77 15.22 20.47
N LYS A 99 -9.81 15.14 19.53
CA LYS A 99 -8.66 16.06 19.50
C LYS A 99 -9.08 17.52 19.36
N GLN A 100 -10.01 17.83 18.47
CA GLN A 100 -10.52 19.20 18.31
C GLN A 100 -11.20 19.75 19.57
N ASN A 101 -11.88 18.89 20.34
CA ASN A 101 -12.50 19.29 21.60
C ASN A 101 -11.47 19.45 22.73
N GLU A 102 -10.42 18.62 22.74
CA GLU A 102 -9.30 18.74 23.68
C GLU A 102 -8.46 19.99 23.43
N ASP A 103 -8.14 20.31 22.17
CA ASP A 103 -7.39 21.50 21.78
C ASP A 103 -8.13 22.79 22.16
N LYS A 104 -9.47 22.78 22.12
CA LYS A 104 -10.30 23.90 22.60
C LYS A 104 -10.31 24.04 24.12
N ASN A 105 -10.07 22.96 24.87
CA ASN A 105 -10.19 22.92 26.32
C ASN A 105 -8.86 22.95 27.08
N LYS A 106 -7.70 22.73 26.44
CA LYS A 106 -6.42 22.58 27.14
C LYS A 106 -5.31 23.51 26.62
N ASN A 107 -5.01 24.53 27.45
CA ASN A 107 -3.71 25.20 27.57
C ASN A 107 -2.61 24.31 28.21
N LYS A 108 -2.75 22.99 28.25
CA LYS A 108 -1.76 22.08 28.86
C LYS A 108 -1.41 20.93 27.92
N SER A 109 -0.19 21.01 27.41
CA SER A 109 0.48 20.03 26.57
C SER A 109 0.74 18.74 27.36
N SER A 110 -0.12 17.74 27.15
CA SER A 110 0.25 16.37 27.46
C SER A 110 1.22 15.85 26.38
N PRO A 111 2.30 15.14 26.74
CA PRO A 111 3.21 14.56 25.75
C PRO A 111 2.47 13.51 24.91
N ASN A 112 2.28 13.83 23.62
CA ASN A 112 1.73 12.90 22.65
C ASN A 112 2.63 11.66 22.54
N PRO A 113 2.06 10.44 22.42
CA PRO A 113 2.84 9.26 22.06
C PRO A 113 3.64 9.56 20.80
N THR A 114 4.90 9.11 20.77
CA THR A 114 5.82 9.33 19.65
C THR A 114 5.16 8.86 18.36
N ASN A 115 5.04 9.76 17.40
CA ASN A 115 4.38 9.55 16.10
C ASN A 115 4.86 8.25 15.39
N SER A 116 6.10 7.82 15.66
CA SER A 116 6.68 6.56 15.18
C SER A 116 5.88 5.32 15.59
N CYS A 117 5.46 5.18 16.86
CA CYS A 117 4.73 3.99 17.33
C CYS A 117 3.32 3.91 16.73
N ALA A 118 2.67 5.06 16.56
CA ALA A 118 1.36 5.14 15.92
C ALA A 118 1.43 4.75 14.43
N GLN A 119 2.49 5.17 13.73
CA GLN A 119 2.71 4.81 12.33
C GLN A 119 3.00 3.32 12.14
N LEU A 120 3.88 2.74 12.96
CA LEU A 120 4.19 1.30 12.91
C LEU A 120 2.94 0.44 13.07
N ASN A 121 2.11 0.77 14.07
CA ASN A 121 0.85 0.05 14.30
C ASN A 121 -0.13 0.18 13.11
N GLN A 122 -0.18 1.34 12.46
CA GLN A 122 -1.03 1.55 11.30
C GLN A 122 -0.53 0.77 10.08
N SER A 123 0.77 0.80 9.81
CA SER A 123 1.39 0.07 8.70
C SER A 123 1.28 -1.45 8.88
N TYR A 124 1.45 -1.95 10.12
CA TYR A 124 1.27 -3.35 10.44
C TYR A 124 -0.17 -3.82 10.25
N GLY A 125 -1.15 -3.04 10.71
CA GLY A 125 -2.57 -3.36 10.52
C GLY A 125 -2.93 -3.54 9.04
N ALA A 126 -2.53 -2.57 8.20
CA ALA A 126 -2.77 -2.64 6.75
C ALA A 126 -2.04 -3.82 6.07
N TYR A 127 -0.82 -4.15 6.54
CA TYR A 127 -0.07 -5.31 6.07
C TYR A 127 -0.78 -6.63 6.41
N ILE A 128 -1.21 -6.79 7.68
CA ILE A 128 -1.88 -7.99 8.15
C ILE A 128 -3.23 -8.17 7.45
N GLU A 129 -4.04 -7.12 7.35
CA GLU A 129 -5.29 -7.11 6.57
C GLU A 129 -5.08 -7.69 5.17
N ALA A 130 -4.10 -7.13 4.47
CA ALA A 130 -3.75 -7.50 3.10
C ALA A 130 -3.24 -8.94 2.92
N VAL A 131 -2.57 -9.52 3.93
CA VAL A 131 -2.09 -10.91 3.89
C VAL A 131 -3.23 -11.87 4.25
N LEU A 132 -4.04 -11.51 5.24
CA LEU A 132 -5.14 -12.34 5.73
C LEU A 132 -6.25 -12.51 4.69
N ASP A 133 -6.52 -11.51 3.86
CA ASP A 133 -7.43 -11.64 2.71
C ASP A 133 -7.03 -12.79 1.79
N LYS A 134 -5.72 -12.96 1.58
CA LYS A 134 -5.16 -13.99 0.70
C LYS A 134 -5.10 -15.34 1.39
N ALA A 135 -4.83 -15.33 2.70
CA ALA A 135 -4.87 -16.52 3.52
C ALA A 135 -6.27 -17.16 3.56
N PHE A 136 -7.35 -16.38 3.43
CA PHE A 136 -8.71 -16.92 3.33
C PHE A 136 -9.00 -17.53 1.95
N VAL A 137 -8.79 -16.78 0.87
CA VAL A 137 -9.31 -17.18 -0.45
C VAL A 137 -8.47 -18.26 -1.13
N MET A 138 -7.13 -18.23 -0.97
CA MET A 138 -6.25 -19.18 -1.66
C MET A 138 -6.50 -20.64 -1.23
N PRO A 139 -6.62 -20.97 0.08
CA PRO A 139 -6.91 -22.34 0.48
C PRO A 139 -8.27 -22.84 -0.04
N LEU A 140 -9.28 -21.97 -0.14
CA LEU A 140 -10.57 -22.32 -0.74
C LEU A 140 -10.42 -22.69 -2.21
N TRP A 141 -9.62 -21.95 -2.98
CA TRP A 141 -9.34 -22.27 -4.38
C TRP A 141 -8.48 -23.52 -4.55
N ILE A 142 -7.45 -23.70 -3.73
CA ILE A 142 -6.60 -24.89 -3.73
C ILE A 142 -7.45 -26.13 -3.47
N TYR A 143 -8.31 -26.08 -2.45
CA TYR A 143 -9.21 -27.17 -2.16
C TYR A 143 -10.23 -27.37 -3.29
N SER A 144 -10.76 -26.29 -3.86
CA SER A 144 -11.68 -26.36 -5.01
C SER A 144 -11.05 -27.06 -6.21
N ILE A 145 -9.76 -26.86 -6.48
CA ILE A 145 -9.00 -27.61 -7.50
C ILE A 145 -8.98 -29.11 -7.17
N SER A 146 -8.76 -29.47 -5.91
CA SER A 146 -8.68 -30.87 -5.46
C SER A 146 -10.01 -31.63 -5.57
N THR A 147 -11.14 -30.91 -5.60
CA THR A 147 -12.50 -31.48 -5.65
C THR A 147 -13.22 -31.22 -6.96
N LEU A 148 -12.49 -30.85 -8.02
CA LEU A 148 -13.05 -30.62 -9.36
C LEU A 148 -13.69 -31.88 -9.92
N THR A 149 -15.01 -31.97 -9.78
CA THR A 149 -15.85 -33.00 -10.38
C THR A 149 -16.61 -32.40 -11.56
N PHE A 150 -16.00 -32.42 -12.75
CA PHE A 150 -16.66 -32.09 -14.01
C PHE A 150 -16.76 -33.33 -14.89
N THR A 151 -17.84 -33.41 -15.66
CA THR A 151 -18.05 -34.48 -16.65
C THR A 151 -17.14 -34.34 -17.88
N SER A 152 -16.61 -33.15 -18.14
CA SER A 152 -15.74 -32.85 -19.28
C SER A 152 -14.33 -32.51 -18.81
N TRP A 153 -13.33 -33.20 -19.39
CA TRP A 153 -11.91 -32.92 -19.15
C TRP A 153 -11.53 -31.47 -19.49
N LEU A 154 -12.16 -30.89 -20.50
CA LEU A 154 -11.92 -29.52 -20.92
C LEU A 154 -12.37 -28.53 -19.84
N ALA A 155 -13.50 -28.80 -19.18
CA ALA A 155 -13.98 -27.98 -18.07
C ALA A 155 -13.05 -28.08 -16.85
N VAL A 156 -12.49 -29.25 -16.57
CA VAL A 156 -11.46 -29.42 -15.53
C VAL A 156 -10.23 -28.59 -15.86
N LEU A 157 -9.72 -28.66 -17.10
CA LEU A 157 -8.53 -27.93 -17.52
C LEU A 157 -8.73 -26.41 -17.44
N ILE A 158 -9.87 -25.90 -17.95
CA ILE A 158 -10.20 -24.46 -17.86
C ILE A 158 -10.30 -24.02 -16.40
N SER A 159 -10.97 -24.80 -15.55
CA SER A 159 -11.11 -24.49 -14.12
C SER A 159 -9.76 -24.45 -13.43
N PHE A 160 -8.91 -25.44 -13.71
CA PHE A 160 -7.55 -25.52 -13.18
C PHE A 160 -6.74 -24.29 -13.60
N THR A 161 -6.73 -23.95 -14.89
CA THR A 161 -5.99 -22.78 -15.40
C THR A 161 -6.43 -21.49 -14.71
N ILE A 162 -7.74 -21.22 -14.62
CA ILE A 162 -8.25 -19.98 -14.00
C ILE A 162 -7.88 -19.93 -12.52
N LEU A 163 -8.19 -20.98 -11.75
CA LEU A 163 -7.95 -21.00 -10.31
C LEU A 163 -6.45 -20.96 -10.00
N PHE A 164 -5.62 -21.71 -10.74
CA PHE A 164 -4.18 -21.69 -10.58
C PHE A 164 -3.57 -20.32 -10.90
N SER A 165 -4.04 -19.65 -11.97
CA SER A 165 -3.63 -18.28 -12.27
C SER A 165 -4.00 -17.32 -11.14
N LEU A 166 -5.20 -17.40 -10.58
CA LEU A 166 -5.58 -16.55 -9.44
C LEU A 166 -4.74 -16.83 -8.19
N ILE A 167 -4.51 -18.11 -7.85
CA ILE A 167 -3.65 -18.49 -6.71
C ILE A 167 -2.24 -17.94 -6.88
N THR A 168 -1.64 -18.08 -8.06
CA THR A 168 -0.27 -17.63 -8.32
C THR A 168 -0.15 -16.11 -8.30
N ILE A 169 -1.08 -15.39 -8.94
CA ILE A 169 -1.10 -13.91 -8.93
C ILE A 169 -1.29 -13.39 -7.51
N GLU A 170 -2.18 -13.99 -6.72
CA GLU A 170 -2.45 -13.55 -5.36
C GLU A 170 -1.35 -13.90 -4.37
N GLY A 171 -0.74 -15.08 -4.50
CA GLY A 171 0.46 -15.45 -3.76
C GLY A 171 1.60 -14.48 -4.04
N TYR A 172 1.81 -14.12 -5.31
CA TYR A 172 2.81 -13.12 -5.68
C TYR A 172 2.45 -11.71 -5.17
N SER A 173 1.17 -11.32 -5.19
CA SER A 173 0.72 -10.05 -4.59
C SER A 173 1.00 -10.00 -3.09
N ALA A 174 0.80 -11.11 -2.37
CA ALA A 174 1.08 -11.20 -0.94
C ALA A 174 2.59 -11.07 -0.69
N PHE A 175 3.40 -11.80 -1.47
CA PHE A 175 4.86 -11.74 -1.38
C PHE A 175 5.41 -10.32 -1.58
N VAL A 176 4.94 -9.59 -2.61
CA VAL A 176 5.35 -8.20 -2.87
C VAL A 176 5.02 -7.30 -1.67
N ARG A 177 3.84 -7.46 -1.06
CA ARG A 177 3.44 -6.69 0.13
C ARG A 177 4.28 -7.03 1.36
N THR A 178 4.56 -8.31 1.60
CA THR A 178 5.44 -8.76 2.68
C THR A 178 6.84 -8.18 2.52
N ARG A 179 7.43 -8.29 1.32
CA ARG A 179 8.73 -7.69 1.02
C ARG A 179 8.71 -6.17 1.26
N SER A 180 7.71 -5.47 0.74
CA SER A 180 7.57 -4.02 0.93
C SER A 180 7.48 -3.64 2.41
N TYR A 181 6.71 -4.37 3.20
CA TYR A 181 6.56 -4.11 4.63
C TYR A 181 7.88 -4.28 5.39
N PHE A 182 8.62 -5.36 5.13
CA PHE A 182 9.89 -5.61 5.81
C PHE A 182 11.03 -4.71 5.32
N LEU A 183 11.05 -4.31 4.05
CA LEU A 183 12.02 -3.31 3.58
C LEU A 183 11.78 -1.94 4.20
N GLN A 184 10.50 -1.54 4.37
CA GLN A 184 10.15 -0.25 4.96
C GLN A 184 10.41 -0.19 6.48
N ASN A 185 10.20 -1.29 7.21
CA ASN A 185 10.30 -1.31 8.68
C ASN A 185 11.58 -1.98 9.21
N GLY A 186 12.27 -2.78 8.39
CA GLY A 186 13.43 -3.59 8.75
C GLY A 186 14.78 -2.98 8.33
N GLY A 187 14.78 -1.76 7.77
CA GLY A 187 16.01 -0.96 7.71
C GLY A 187 16.45 -0.66 9.14
N ALA A 188 17.38 -1.47 9.67
CA ALA A 188 18.07 -1.15 10.91
C ALA A 188 18.52 0.33 10.86
N PRO A 189 18.39 1.09 11.96
CA PRO A 189 19.03 2.40 12.02
C PRO A 189 20.47 2.21 11.57
N MET A 190 20.88 3.00 10.58
CA MET A 190 22.21 2.95 10.01
C MET A 190 23.18 3.13 11.19
N GLU A 191 23.77 2.03 11.66
CA GLU A 191 24.92 2.10 12.53
C GLU A 191 25.99 2.71 11.62
N VAL A 192 26.31 3.98 11.87
CA VAL A 192 27.46 4.61 11.26
C VAL A 192 28.64 3.82 11.81
N VAL A 193 29.08 2.81 11.06
CA VAL A 193 30.33 2.14 11.32
C VAL A 193 31.37 3.21 11.03
N GLU A 194 31.86 3.85 12.10
CA GLU A 194 33.10 4.60 12.03
C GLU A 194 34.16 3.61 11.56
N GLU A 195 34.52 3.67 10.28
CA GLU A 195 35.79 3.11 9.84
C GLU A 195 36.85 3.83 10.68
N GLY A 196 37.37 3.12 11.67
CA GLY A 196 38.54 3.52 12.43
C GLY A 196 39.74 3.60 11.52
N GLY A 197 39.82 4.69 10.75
CA GLY A 197 41.03 5.16 10.11
C GLY A 197 41.91 5.76 11.19
N GLY A 198 42.91 4.97 11.60
CA GLY A 198 44.00 5.45 12.43
C GLY A 198 44.82 6.52 11.72
N GLU A 199 45.22 7.48 12.57
CA GLU A 199 46.40 8.34 12.51
C GLU A 199 46.35 9.72 11.82
N GLU A 200 46.64 10.70 12.69
CA GLU A 200 47.23 12.03 12.53
C GLU A 200 46.36 13.27 12.24
N GLU A 201 45.88 13.84 13.35
CA GLU A 201 46.17 15.21 13.85
C GLU A 201 45.88 16.45 12.97
N LYS A 202 44.85 17.24 13.33
CA LYS A 202 44.97 18.62 13.86
C LYS A 202 43.62 19.36 13.92
N THR A 203 43.23 19.73 15.14
CA THR A 203 42.46 20.94 15.52
C THR A 203 41.30 21.37 14.62
N VAL A 204 40.15 20.68 14.71
CA VAL A 204 38.81 21.25 14.46
C VAL A 204 37.84 20.74 15.54
N GLY A 205 38.17 20.99 16.80
CA GLY A 205 37.46 20.43 17.96
C GLY A 205 36.12 21.11 18.32
N GLY A 206 35.77 22.24 17.71
CA GLY A 206 34.59 23.02 18.12
C GLY A 206 33.30 22.74 17.34
N GLU A 207 33.38 22.36 16.06
CA GLU A 207 32.19 22.16 15.23
C GLU A 207 31.70 20.71 15.24
N VAL A 208 32.59 19.73 15.41
CA VAL A 208 32.23 18.31 15.43
C VAL A 208 31.47 17.94 16.71
N GLU A 209 31.82 18.52 17.86
CA GLU A 209 31.07 18.30 19.12
C GLU A 209 29.67 18.96 19.09
N LYS A 210 29.54 20.12 18.44
CA LYS A 210 28.24 20.77 18.20
C LYS A 210 27.37 19.97 17.23
N PHE A 211 28.00 19.29 16.25
CA PHE A 211 27.34 18.34 15.37
C PHE A 211 26.87 17.07 16.12
N ARG A 212 27.68 16.60 17.08
CA ARG A 212 27.40 15.42 17.93
C ARG A 212 26.25 15.66 18.90
N GLU A 213 26.17 16.85 19.50
CA GLU A 213 25.05 17.25 20.39
C GLU A 213 23.71 17.37 19.63
N VAL A 214 23.75 17.86 18.38
CA VAL A 214 22.56 17.92 17.50
C VAL A 214 22.09 16.53 17.09
N PHE A 215 23.00 15.57 16.89
CA PHE A 215 22.67 14.21 16.44
C PHE A 215 22.23 13.25 17.56
N MET A 216 22.77 13.39 18.78
CA MET A 216 22.54 12.44 19.87
C MET A 216 21.59 12.98 20.97
N GLY A 217 21.40 14.30 21.06
CA GLY A 217 20.47 14.92 22.03
C GLY A 217 19.05 15.16 21.48
N GLY A 218 18.88 15.12 20.16
CA GLY A 218 17.61 15.33 19.50
C GLY A 218 16.88 14.02 19.22
N SER A 219 15.97 13.61 20.10
CA SER A 219 14.89 12.69 19.73
C SER A 219 13.99 13.41 18.71
N LEU A 220 14.44 13.41 17.46
CA LEU A 220 13.78 14.04 16.33
C LEU A 220 12.44 13.34 16.14
N LYS A 221 11.37 14.07 16.51
CA LYS A 221 9.99 13.69 16.25
C LYS A 221 9.85 13.39 14.76
N ARG A 222 9.84 12.10 14.39
CA ARG A 222 9.37 11.61 13.09
C ARG A 222 7.91 12.02 12.94
N ASN A 223 7.66 13.21 12.43
CA ASN A 223 6.31 13.73 12.21
C ASN A 223 5.73 13.15 10.92
N GLY A 224 5.38 11.86 10.96
CA GLY A 224 4.05 11.43 10.58
C GLY A 224 3.62 11.55 9.10
N PHE A 225 4.34 11.00 8.12
CA PHE A 225 3.71 10.75 6.81
C PHE A 225 2.39 9.99 7.04
N SER A 226 1.27 10.60 6.70
CA SER A 226 0.01 9.87 6.62
C SER A 226 0.19 8.85 5.52
N SER A 227 0.14 7.57 5.86
CA SER A 227 0.17 6.40 4.98
C SER A 227 -0.96 6.37 3.93
N SER A 228 -1.53 7.52 3.58
CA SER A 228 -2.37 7.70 2.40
C SER A 228 -1.62 7.55 1.08
N GLY A 229 -0.28 7.49 1.09
CA GLY A 229 0.58 7.33 -0.10
C GLY A 229 0.99 5.90 -0.43
N GLY A 230 0.84 4.93 0.48
CA GLY A 230 1.25 3.54 0.24
C GLY A 230 0.05 2.62 0.19
N VAL A 231 -0.52 2.42 -1.00
CA VAL A 231 -1.64 1.50 -1.26
C VAL A 231 -2.99 1.97 -0.69
N LYS A 232 -3.49 3.14 -1.11
CA LYS A 232 -4.96 3.26 -1.26
C LYS A 232 -5.36 2.12 -2.19
N ALA A 233 -6.19 1.19 -1.71
CA ALA A 233 -6.78 0.17 -2.57
C ALA A 233 -7.45 0.87 -3.74
N ASP A 234 -6.79 0.81 -4.90
CA ASP A 234 -7.29 1.33 -6.15
C ASP A 234 -8.69 0.75 -6.38
N SER A 235 -9.57 1.53 -6.97
CA SER A 235 -10.88 1.07 -7.45
C SER A 235 -10.80 -0.30 -8.14
N VAL A 236 -9.71 -0.53 -8.89
CA VAL A 236 -9.38 -1.82 -9.54
C VAL A 236 -9.17 -2.94 -8.52
N GLY A 237 -8.41 -2.71 -7.45
CA GLY A 237 -8.13 -3.72 -6.43
C GLY A 237 -9.38 -4.19 -5.69
N LYS A 238 -10.28 -3.25 -5.35
CA LYS A 238 -11.55 -3.57 -4.70
C LYS A 238 -12.53 -4.26 -5.64
N CYS A 239 -12.64 -3.79 -6.88
CA CYS A 239 -13.49 -4.40 -7.88
C CYS A 239 -13.06 -5.84 -8.19
N LYS A 240 -11.76 -6.07 -8.28
CA LYS A 240 -11.18 -7.41 -8.43
C LYS A 240 -11.59 -8.33 -7.28
N GLN A 241 -11.41 -7.89 -6.03
CA GLN A 241 -11.78 -8.67 -4.85
C GLN A 241 -13.27 -9.03 -4.85
N THR A 242 -14.16 -8.09 -5.16
CA THR A 242 -15.59 -8.39 -5.29
C THR A 242 -15.88 -9.47 -6.35
N LEU A 243 -15.18 -9.44 -7.49
CA LEU A 243 -15.37 -10.45 -8.54
C LEU A 243 -14.78 -11.81 -8.15
N GLU A 244 -13.63 -11.82 -7.47
CA GLU A 244 -13.05 -13.03 -6.88
C GLU A 244 -14.02 -13.67 -5.88
N MET A 245 -14.60 -12.89 -4.97
CA MET A 245 -15.53 -13.38 -3.95
C MET A 245 -16.85 -13.82 -4.58
N MET A 246 -17.45 -13.02 -5.46
CA MET A 246 -18.71 -13.38 -6.14
C MET A 246 -18.53 -14.60 -7.05
N GLY A 247 -17.43 -14.67 -7.79
CA GLY A 247 -17.09 -15.82 -8.62
C GLY A 247 -16.89 -17.08 -7.78
N THR A 248 -16.22 -16.96 -6.64
CA THR A 248 -16.04 -18.07 -5.68
C THR A 248 -17.38 -18.53 -5.11
N VAL A 249 -18.26 -17.61 -4.69
CA VAL A 249 -19.62 -17.90 -4.20
C VAL A 249 -20.42 -18.68 -5.24
N MET A 250 -20.43 -18.23 -6.49
CA MET A 250 -21.11 -18.91 -7.59
C MET A 250 -20.52 -20.29 -7.88
N PHE A 251 -19.18 -20.36 -7.90
CA PHE A 251 -18.43 -21.57 -8.17
C PHE A 251 -18.68 -22.66 -7.12
N VAL A 252 -18.61 -22.27 -5.84
CA VAL A 252 -18.73 -23.18 -4.70
C VAL A 252 -20.20 -23.51 -4.41
N GLY A 253 -21.09 -22.50 -4.40
CA GLY A 253 -22.42 -22.62 -3.79
C GLY A 253 -23.50 -23.24 -4.65
N PHE A 254 -23.47 -23.06 -5.97
CA PHE A 254 -24.67 -23.26 -6.79
C PHE A 254 -24.67 -24.56 -7.62
N GLY A 255 -23.55 -25.28 -7.70
CA GLY A 255 -23.42 -26.51 -8.51
C GLY A 255 -23.77 -26.32 -9.99
N GLY A 256 -23.65 -27.36 -10.81
CA GLY A 256 -24.11 -27.37 -12.21
C GLY A 256 -23.75 -26.10 -13.01
N GLY A 257 -24.77 -25.40 -13.52
CA GLY A 257 -24.59 -24.14 -14.27
C GLY A 257 -24.01 -22.98 -13.45
N GLY A 258 -24.24 -22.95 -12.14
CA GLY A 258 -23.65 -21.96 -11.23
C GLY A 258 -22.12 -22.04 -11.17
N ARG A 259 -21.56 -23.26 -11.27
CA ARG A 259 -20.10 -23.47 -11.39
C ARG A 259 -19.53 -22.80 -12.63
N ILE A 260 -20.20 -22.96 -13.78
CA ILE A 260 -19.76 -22.36 -15.04
C ILE A 260 -19.84 -20.84 -14.97
N LEU A 261 -20.93 -20.29 -14.41
CA LEU A 261 -21.06 -18.85 -14.20
C LEU A 261 -19.98 -18.32 -13.25
N GLY A 262 -19.69 -19.04 -12.17
CA GLY A 262 -18.61 -18.72 -11.24
C GLY A 262 -17.25 -18.68 -11.91
N LEU A 263 -16.92 -19.69 -12.73
CA LEU A 263 -15.68 -19.70 -13.53
C LEU A 263 -15.61 -18.53 -14.50
N PHE A 264 -16.72 -18.18 -15.16
CA PHE A 264 -16.76 -17.01 -16.04
C PHE A 264 -16.43 -15.73 -15.28
N VAL A 265 -17.03 -15.53 -14.10
CA VAL A 265 -16.75 -14.36 -13.25
C VAL A 265 -15.29 -14.36 -12.75
N LEU A 266 -14.76 -15.52 -12.33
CA LEU A 266 -13.36 -15.66 -11.91
C LEU A 266 -12.39 -15.39 -13.07
N ASN A 267 -12.72 -15.81 -14.29
CA ASN A 267 -11.92 -15.52 -15.47
C ASN A 267 -11.85 -14.00 -15.76
N LEU A 268 -12.95 -13.27 -15.52
CA LEU A 268 -12.93 -11.81 -15.60
C LEU A 268 -12.05 -11.18 -14.53
N ALA A 269 -11.87 -11.83 -13.37
CA ALA A 269 -11.00 -11.35 -12.30
C ALA A 269 -9.51 -11.48 -12.62
N VAL A 270 -9.10 -12.50 -13.39
CA VAL A 270 -7.68 -12.75 -13.76
C VAL A 270 -6.97 -11.52 -14.33
N PRO A 271 -7.45 -10.83 -15.39
CA PRO A 271 -6.76 -9.66 -15.92
C PRO A 271 -6.71 -8.49 -14.93
N MET A 272 -7.70 -8.33 -14.05
CA MET A 272 -7.65 -7.29 -13.01
C MET A 272 -6.71 -7.67 -11.87
N ALA A 273 -6.56 -8.96 -11.56
CA ALA A 273 -5.59 -9.45 -10.61
C ALA A 273 -4.18 -9.17 -11.13
N TYR A 274 -3.91 -9.51 -12.39
CA TYR A 274 -2.65 -9.19 -13.05
C TYR A 274 -2.37 -7.68 -13.03
N GLU A 275 -3.32 -6.86 -13.48
CA GLU A 275 -3.18 -5.40 -13.46
C GLU A 275 -2.96 -4.84 -12.04
N SER A 276 -3.66 -5.39 -11.04
CA SER A 276 -3.49 -5.01 -9.63
C SER A 276 -2.09 -5.33 -9.10
N VAL A 277 -1.46 -6.40 -9.57
CA VAL A 277 -0.09 -6.75 -9.20
C VAL A 277 0.93 -5.99 -10.03
N SER A 278 0.70 -5.85 -11.33
CA SER A 278 1.50 -5.03 -12.23
C SER A 278 1.64 -3.60 -11.67
N ARG A 279 0.57 -2.98 -11.17
CA ARG A 279 0.65 -1.65 -10.53
C ARG A 279 1.45 -1.60 -9.23
N LYS A 280 1.60 -2.72 -8.52
CA LYS A 280 2.40 -2.83 -7.29
C LYS A 280 3.85 -3.16 -7.56
N VAL A 281 4.11 -3.85 -8.67
CA VAL A 281 5.44 -4.31 -9.09
C VAL A 281 6.09 -3.31 -10.03
N LYS A 282 5.29 -2.52 -10.78
CA LYS A 282 5.76 -1.52 -11.72
C LYS A 282 6.77 -0.67 -10.97
N LYS A 283 8.00 -0.76 -11.47
CA LYS A 283 9.08 -0.01 -10.91
C LYS A 283 8.74 1.46 -11.05
N ARG A 284 8.71 2.17 -9.93
CA ARG A 284 8.58 3.61 -9.89
C ARG A 284 9.97 4.17 -9.70
N VAL A 285 10.42 4.95 -10.67
CA VAL A 285 11.70 5.64 -10.61
C VAL A 285 11.45 7.08 -10.15
N VAL A 286 12.08 7.48 -9.06
CA VAL A 286 12.09 8.90 -8.65
C VAL A 286 13.45 9.49 -8.96
N LEU A 287 13.47 10.55 -9.76
CA LEU A 287 14.64 11.34 -10.04
C LEU A 287 14.78 12.47 -9.02
N VAL A 288 15.96 12.60 -8.42
CA VAL A 288 16.27 13.67 -7.47
C VAL A 288 17.46 14.48 -7.98
N GLY A 289 17.25 15.78 -8.19
CA GLY A 289 18.32 16.71 -8.54
C GLY A 289 19.06 17.23 -7.33
N VAL A 290 20.35 16.90 -7.20
CA VAL A 290 21.21 17.36 -6.11
C VAL A 290 22.13 18.46 -6.63
N ASP A 291 22.22 19.58 -5.90
CA ASP A 291 23.19 20.64 -6.21
C ASP A 291 24.52 20.26 -5.57
N GLU A 292 25.59 20.32 -6.35
CA GLU A 292 26.93 19.97 -5.93
C GLU A 292 27.42 20.86 -4.77
N LYS A 293 26.94 22.10 -4.70
CA LYS A 293 27.38 23.10 -3.73
C LYS A 293 26.83 22.89 -2.31
N ASP A 294 25.84 22.01 -2.13
CA ASP A 294 25.06 21.94 -0.88
C ASP A 294 25.16 20.54 -0.21
N HIS A 295 26.39 20.14 0.11
CA HIS A 295 26.70 18.84 0.75
C HIS A 295 26.02 18.63 2.11
N SER A 296 25.71 19.68 2.87
CA SER A 296 25.00 19.56 4.16
C SER A 296 23.52 19.23 3.96
N LYS A 297 22.88 19.79 2.92
CA LYS A 297 21.53 19.40 2.50
C LYS A 297 21.49 17.99 1.93
N LEU A 298 22.63 17.44 1.52
CA LEU A 298 22.74 16.08 1.02
C LEU A 298 22.28 15.03 2.03
N VAL A 299 22.69 15.16 3.30
CA VAL A 299 22.33 14.21 4.35
C VAL A 299 20.85 14.35 4.73
N ALA A 300 20.33 15.58 4.75
CA ALA A 300 18.90 15.83 4.91
C ALA A 300 18.10 15.26 3.72
N ASN A 301 18.63 15.41 2.50
CA ASN A 301 18.11 14.79 1.30
C ASN A 301 18.22 13.27 1.36
N LEU A 302 19.22 12.67 2.03
CA LEU A 302 19.31 11.22 2.20
C LEU A 302 18.24 10.66 3.14
N GLN A 303 17.89 11.39 4.20
CA GLN A 303 16.73 11.06 5.03
C GLN A 303 15.42 11.19 4.25
N LEU A 304 15.36 12.18 3.37
CA LEU A 304 14.27 12.36 2.44
C LEU A 304 14.22 11.25 1.38
N LEU A 305 15.36 10.82 0.87
CA LEU A 305 15.54 9.72 -0.08
C LEU A 305 15.05 8.42 0.55
N ASN A 306 15.36 8.16 1.83
CA ASN A 306 14.78 7.05 2.60
C ASN A 306 13.25 7.15 2.77
N SER A 307 12.70 8.36 2.78
CA SER A 307 11.25 8.56 2.81
C SER A 307 10.64 8.32 1.42
N VAL A 308 11.38 8.64 0.36
CA VAL A 308 10.99 8.49 -1.04
C VAL A 308 11.10 7.05 -1.51
N THR A 309 12.08 6.27 -1.04
CA THR A 309 12.20 4.82 -1.29
C THR A 309 11.03 4.01 -0.74
N THR A 310 10.19 4.60 0.12
CA THR A 310 8.91 3.97 0.50
C THR A 310 7.83 4.09 -0.57
N ILE A 311 8.00 5.02 -1.51
CA ILE A 311 7.06 5.36 -2.59
C ILE A 311 7.55 4.80 -3.93
N CYS A 312 8.86 4.72 -4.12
CA CYS A 312 9.50 4.28 -5.36
C CYS A 312 10.16 2.91 -5.21
N SER A 313 10.27 2.18 -6.32
CA SER A 313 11.05 0.93 -6.34
C SER A 313 12.52 1.19 -6.63
N GLU A 314 12.81 2.31 -7.30
CA GLU A 314 14.14 2.73 -7.67
C GLU A 314 14.29 4.23 -7.46
N LEU A 315 15.49 4.63 -7.04
CA LEU A 315 15.84 6.00 -6.76
C LEU A 315 17.03 6.42 -7.58
N TRP A 316 16.82 7.38 -8.46
CA TRP A 316 17.84 7.89 -9.36
C TRP A 316 18.27 9.28 -8.89
N VAL A 317 19.57 9.48 -8.78
CA VAL A 317 20.14 10.76 -8.34
C VAL A 317 20.88 11.39 -9.49
N ALA A 318 20.43 12.58 -9.90
CA ALA A 318 21.16 13.38 -10.87
C ALA A 318 22.04 14.41 -10.15
N CYS A 319 23.34 14.33 -10.40
CA CYS A 319 24.35 15.20 -9.80
C CYS A 319 25.58 15.30 -10.72
N GLY A 320 26.18 16.50 -10.80
CA GLY A 320 27.40 16.76 -11.57
C GLY A 320 28.59 15.86 -11.21
N LYS A 321 28.56 15.23 -10.03
CA LYS A 321 29.50 14.18 -9.59
C LYS A 321 28.76 12.87 -9.32
N ALA A 322 28.26 12.22 -10.37
CA ALA A 322 27.51 10.96 -10.29
C ALA A 322 28.24 9.86 -9.48
N SER A 323 29.57 9.82 -9.52
CA SER A 323 30.41 8.86 -8.78
C SER A 323 30.32 8.99 -7.26
N ALA A 324 29.94 10.15 -6.72
CA ALA A 324 29.79 10.35 -5.28
C ALA A 324 28.56 9.60 -4.72
N PHE A 325 27.59 9.26 -5.57
CA PHE A 325 26.31 8.68 -5.17
C PHE A 325 26.17 7.20 -5.49
N SER A 326 27.02 6.63 -6.34
CA SER A 326 26.97 5.21 -6.72
C SER A 326 27.21 4.25 -5.56
N HIS A 327 27.84 4.73 -4.48
CA HIS A 327 28.11 3.93 -3.27
C HIS A 327 27.07 4.12 -2.17
N VAL A 328 26.11 5.05 -2.35
CA VAL A 328 25.12 5.34 -1.33
C VAL A 328 24.02 4.27 -1.36
N LYS A 329 23.90 3.53 -0.26
CA LYS A 329 22.88 2.49 -0.10
C LYS A 329 21.47 3.08 -0.31
N GLY A 330 20.77 2.57 -1.32
CA GLY A 330 19.42 3.01 -1.69
C GLY A 330 19.35 3.96 -2.89
N VAL A 331 20.49 4.35 -3.47
CA VAL A 331 20.55 4.96 -4.81
C VAL A 331 20.76 3.83 -5.82
N ASP A 332 19.83 3.66 -6.75
CA ASP A 332 19.86 2.57 -7.74
C ASP A 332 20.61 2.96 -9.02
N ALA A 333 20.55 4.25 -9.39
CA ALA A 333 21.27 4.79 -10.54
C ALA A 333 21.66 6.25 -10.31
N THR A 334 22.71 6.69 -11.01
CA THR A 334 23.17 8.07 -10.99
C THR A 334 23.20 8.63 -12.41
N ILE A 335 22.80 9.89 -12.55
CA ILE A 335 22.81 10.62 -13.83
C ILE A 335 23.81 11.78 -13.68
N GLU A 336 24.72 11.91 -14.63
CA GLU A 336 25.80 12.91 -14.56
C GLU A 336 25.29 14.35 -14.66
N GLN A 337 24.26 14.60 -15.47
CA GLN A 337 23.78 15.96 -15.67
C GLN A 337 22.26 16.00 -15.87
N LEU A 338 21.62 16.89 -15.11
CA LEU A 338 20.24 17.29 -15.37
C LEU A 338 20.23 18.33 -16.50
N PRO A 339 19.22 18.30 -17.40
CA PRO A 339 18.95 19.44 -18.26
C PRO A 339 18.66 20.68 -17.41
N GLU A 340 18.85 21.87 -18.01
CA GLU A 340 18.50 23.15 -17.37
C GLU A 340 17.02 23.19 -16.96
N LYS A 341 16.18 22.49 -17.73
CA LYS A 341 14.77 22.31 -17.42
C LYS A 341 14.35 20.85 -17.59
N VAL A 342 13.65 20.35 -16.60
CA VAL A 342 13.04 19.02 -16.58
C VAL A 342 11.60 19.16 -17.04
N ASP A 343 11.30 18.56 -18.20
CA ASP A 343 9.96 18.42 -18.77
C ASP A 343 9.49 16.95 -18.72
N VAL A 344 8.26 16.68 -19.17
CA VAL A 344 7.71 15.32 -19.17
C VAL A 344 8.45 14.42 -20.16
N ASP A 345 8.85 14.96 -21.31
CA ASP A 345 9.53 14.19 -22.37
C ASP A 345 10.88 13.68 -21.88
N TYR A 346 11.68 14.51 -21.20
CA TYR A 346 12.92 14.09 -20.57
C TYR A 346 12.70 12.97 -19.54
N LEU A 347 11.68 13.09 -18.69
CA LEU A 347 11.34 12.06 -17.72
C LEU A 347 10.95 10.74 -18.40
N ASP A 348 10.18 10.80 -19.50
CA ASP A 348 9.81 9.62 -20.29
C ASP A 348 11.03 9.00 -20.99
N ASP A 349 11.94 9.81 -21.54
CA ASP A 349 13.17 9.36 -22.22
C ASP A 349 14.11 8.59 -21.29
N ILE A 350 14.29 9.09 -20.06
CA ILE A 350 15.11 8.39 -19.07
C ILE A 350 14.34 7.30 -18.33
N GLY A 351 13.02 7.23 -18.47
CA GLY A 351 12.17 6.27 -17.76
C GLY A 351 11.93 6.61 -16.28
N ALA A 352 12.01 7.89 -15.91
CA ALA A 352 11.66 8.37 -14.57
C ALA A 352 10.16 8.67 -14.46
N ASP A 353 9.48 8.12 -13.44
CA ASP A 353 8.05 8.38 -13.23
C ASP A 353 7.82 9.73 -12.51
N PHE A 354 8.75 10.14 -11.66
CA PHE A 354 8.62 11.35 -10.84
C PHE A 354 9.92 12.13 -10.75
N TYR A 355 9.79 13.45 -10.63
CA TYR A 355 10.87 14.35 -10.24
C TYR A 355 10.63 14.92 -8.84
N LEU A 356 11.64 14.89 -7.99
CA LEU A 356 11.57 15.39 -6.61
C LEU A 356 12.13 16.80 -6.49
N VAL A 357 11.36 17.70 -5.89
CA VAL A 357 11.74 19.10 -5.64
C VAL A 357 11.52 19.47 -4.18
N GLU A 358 12.43 20.27 -3.61
CA GLU A 358 12.25 20.86 -2.29
C GLU A 358 11.32 22.09 -2.36
N ALA A 359 10.35 22.19 -1.45
CA ALA A 359 9.42 23.31 -1.40
C ALA A 359 10.17 24.63 -1.13
N GLY A 360 10.02 25.59 -2.04
CA GLY A 360 10.67 26.90 -1.94
C GLY A 360 12.14 26.92 -2.36
N GLY A 361 12.68 25.81 -2.84
CA GLY A 361 14.02 25.78 -3.45
C GLY A 361 14.05 26.51 -4.79
N GLU A 362 15.21 27.05 -5.17
CA GLU A 362 15.41 27.67 -6.49
C GLU A 362 15.10 26.68 -7.64
N LYS A 363 15.32 25.38 -7.39
CA LYS A 363 15.05 24.26 -8.30
C LYS A 363 13.59 24.07 -8.69
N LEU A 364 12.65 24.73 -8.03
CA LEU A 364 11.25 24.76 -8.49
C LEU A 364 11.12 25.50 -9.83
N ARG A 365 12.11 26.32 -10.21
CA ARG A 365 12.18 26.99 -11.52
C ARG A 365 12.64 26.06 -12.63
N ASP A 366 13.41 25.03 -12.29
CA ASP A 366 14.04 24.09 -13.23
C ASP A 366 13.07 22.98 -13.67
N VAL A 367 11.81 23.01 -13.21
CA VAL A 367 10.78 22.04 -13.59
C VAL A 367 9.72 22.75 -14.42
N GLU A 368 9.49 22.29 -15.64
CA GLU A 368 8.47 22.83 -16.54
C GLU A 368 7.05 22.58 -15.99
N ASP A 369 6.10 23.43 -16.42
CA ASP A 369 4.72 23.42 -15.90
C ASP A 369 3.96 22.12 -16.28
N ASP A 370 4.39 21.45 -17.34
CA ASP A 370 3.85 20.19 -17.84
C ASP A 370 4.10 19.01 -16.87
N VAL A 371 5.25 18.97 -16.18
CA VAL A 371 5.56 17.97 -15.15
C VAL A 371 4.59 18.08 -13.97
N PHE A 372 4.26 19.31 -13.58
CA PHE A 372 3.23 19.56 -12.57
C PHE A 372 1.86 19.14 -13.10
N ALA A 373 1.46 19.58 -14.29
CA ALA A 373 0.17 19.23 -14.88
C ALA A 373 -0.04 17.71 -15.00
N ALA A 374 1.01 16.97 -15.35
CA ALA A 374 1.03 15.51 -15.41
C ALA A 374 0.99 14.82 -14.03
N GLY A 375 1.17 15.57 -12.94
CA GLY A 375 1.25 15.03 -11.59
C GLY A 375 2.51 14.19 -11.35
N ARG A 376 3.60 14.52 -12.06
CA ARG A 376 4.91 13.85 -11.95
C ARG A 376 5.91 14.61 -11.07
N CYS A 377 5.54 15.74 -10.51
CA CYS A 377 6.37 16.48 -9.55
C CYS A 377 6.00 16.12 -8.10
N ILE A 378 6.98 15.68 -7.32
CA ILE A 378 6.87 15.46 -5.87
C ILE A 378 7.54 16.64 -5.16
N VAL A 379 6.73 17.47 -4.51
CA VAL A 379 7.23 18.61 -3.74
C VAL A 379 7.35 18.21 -2.27
N VAL A 380 8.54 18.39 -1.72
CA VAL A 380 8.85 18.08 -0.33
C VAL A 380 8.69 19.34 0.51
N GLY A 381 7.68 19.36 1.38
CA GLY A 381 7.47 20.46 2.30
C GLY A 381 8.54 20.56 3.40
N LYS A 382 8.57 21.69 4.11
CA LYS A 382 9.38 21.88 5.33
C LYS A 382 9.07 20.85 6.44
N ASP A 383 7.94 20.16 6.33
CA ASP A 383 7.53 19.05 7.20
C ASP A 383 8.20 17.71 6.81
N SER A 384 9.13 17.73 5.86
CA SER A 384 9.81 16.55 5.28
C SER A 384 8.83 15.56 4.65
N ARG A 385 7.67 16.04 4.17
CA ARG A 385 6.68 15.21 3.47
C ARG A 385 6.63 15.55 1.99
N GLY A 386 6.87 14.54 1.16
CA GLY A 386 6.62 14.62 -0.28
C GLY A 386 5.11 14.64 -0.58
N ARG A 387 4.68 15.56 -1.43
CA ARG A 387 3.30 15.66 -1.94
C ARG A 387 3.34 15.74 -3.45
N ILE A 388 2.51 14.94 -4.12
CA ILE A 388 2.33 15.08 -5.56
C ILE A 388 1.57 16.39 -5.79
N THR A 389 2.17 17.29 -6.55
CA THR A 389 1.63 18.62 -6.80
C THR A 389 1.25 18.74 -8.27
N ARG A 390 0.01 19.17 -8.54
CA ARG A 390 -0.48 19.38 -9.91
C ARG A 390 -0.36 20.82 -10.41
N GLU A 391 -0.08 21.74 -9.49
CA GLU A 391 -0.02 23.16 -9.78
C GLU A 391 1.31 23.70 -9.27
N LYS A 392 2.08 24.31 -10.17
CA LYS A 392 3.26 25.06 -9.77
C LYS A 392 2.78 26.27 -8.99
N ASN A 393 2.88 26.23 -7.66
CA ASN A 393 2.51 27.37 -6.82
C ASN A 393 3.34 28.59 -7.27
N LYS A 394 2.70 29.49 -8.03
CA LYS A 394 3.26 30.78 -8.43
C LYS A 394 3.26 31.68 -7.20
N LYS A 395 4.28 31.51 -6.35
CA LYS A 395 4.65 32.35 -5.18
C LYS A 395 3.47 32.86 -4.32
N GLU A 396 3.40 32.36 -3.09
CA GLU A 396 3.12 33.25 -1.95
C GLU A 396 4.31 34.19 -1.71
#